data_AF-A0A973JH78-F1
#
_entry.id   AF-A0A973JH78-F1
#
_cell.length_a   1.000
_cell.length_b   1.000
_cell.length_c   1.000
_cell.angle_alpha   90.00
_cell.angle_beta   90.00
_cell.angle_gamma   90.00
#
_symmetry.space_group_name_H-M   'P 1'
#
loop_
_entity.id
_entity.type
_entity.pdbx_description
1 polymer ?
#
loop_
_entity_poly.entity_id
_entity_poly.type
_entity_poly.pdbx_seq_one_letter_code
_entity_poly.pdbx_strand_id
1 'polypeptide(L)' 'PGSLGEVLDNLEADHDYLTAGNVFTPDLISTWIDYKRSHEVDPIRLRPHPHEFELYYDC' A
#
# COMPACT_ATOMS: atom_id res chain seq x y z
N PRO A 1 -2.50 10.41 6.03
CA PRO A 1 -2.49 8.98 5.65
C PRO A 1 -2.28 8.07 6.87
N GLY A 2 -3.29 7.25 7.17
CA GLY A 2 -3.28 6.30 8.29
C GLY A 2 -2.94 4.86 7.88
N SER A 3 -2.84 4.57 6.59
CA SER A 3 -2.52 3.22 6.09
C SER A 3 -1.63 3.24 4.85
N LEU A 4 -0.93 2.14 4.62
CA LEU A 4 -0.10 1.95 3.42
C LEU A 4 -0.94 2.05 2.13
N GLY A 5 -2.20 1.59 2.15
CA GLY A 5 -3.12 1.72 1.02
C GLY A 5 -3.39 3.19 0.66
N GLU A 6 -3.71 4.02 1.66
CA GLU A 6 -3.94 5.45 1.43
C GLU A 6 -2.68 6.17 0.92
N VAL A 7 -1.49 5.78 1.38
CA VAL A 7 -0.25 6.37 0.87
C VAL A 7 -0.04 6.02 -0.61
N LEU A 8 -0.35 4.79 -1.02
CA LEU A 8 -0.25 4.36 -2.42
C LEU A 8 -1.28 5.07 -3.30
N ASP A 9 -2.51 5.28 -2.82
CA ASP A 9 -3.54 6.04 -3.55
C ASP A 9 -3.13 7.51 -3.74
N ASN A 10 -2.52 8.13 -2.72
CA ASN A 10 -1.99 9.50 -2.83
C ASN A 10 -0.79 9.58 -3.77
N LEU A 11 0.09 8.57 -3.75
CA LEU A 11 1.23 8.49 -4.68
C LEU A 11 0.75 8.32 -6.12
N GLU A 12 -0.30 7.55 -6.35
CA GLU A 12 -0.92 7.40 -7.67
C GLU A 12 -1.51 8.74 -8.16
N ALA A 13 -2.13 9.50 -7.27
CA ALA A 13 -2.76 10.79 -7.58
C ALA A 13 -1.76 11.95 -7.77
N ASP A 14 -0.61 11.93 -7.10
CA ASP A 14 0.40 13.01 -7.13
C ASP A 14 1.82 12.41 -7.23
N HIS A 15 2.23 12.04 -8.45
CA HIS A 15 3.60 11.58 -8.74
C HIS A 15 4.32 12.40 -9.81
N ASP A 16 3.75 13.54 -10.22
CA ASP A 16 4.30 14.40 -11.27
C ASP A 16 5.66 14.98 -10.87
N TYR A 17 5.89 15.20 -9.58
CA TYR A 17 7.18 15.67 -9.06
C TYR A 17 8.29 14.61 -9.14
N LEU A 18 7.93 13.32 -9.24
CA LEU A 18 8.88 12.20 -9.39
C LEU A 18 9.22 11.93 -10.85
N THR A 19 8.27 12.19 -11.76
CA THR A 19 8.48 12.05 -13.21
C THR A 19 9.13 13.29 -13.82
N ALA A 20 9.06 14.44 -13.15
CA ALA A 20 9.76 15.66 -13.52
C ALA A 20 11.28 15.43 -13.65
N GLY A 21 11.82 15.64 -14.85
CA GLY A 21 13.24 15.43 -15.15
C GLY A 21 13.63 13.98 -15.47
N ASN A 22 12.65 13.10 -15.70
CA ASN A 22 12.84 11.69 -16.05
C ASN A 22 13.65 10.92 -14.98
N VAL A 23 13.50 11.31 -13.71
CA VAL A 23 14.16 10.66 -12.57
C VAL A 23 13.52 9.30 -12.30
N PHE A 24 12.19 9.24 -12.37
CA PHE A 24 11.43 7.99 -12.32
C PHE A 24 10.55 7.89 -13.56
N THR A 25 10.53 6.70 -14.18
CA THR A 25 9.60 6.42 -15.27
C THR A 25 8.21 6.14 -14.71
N PRO A 26 7.13 6.56 -15.39
CA PRO A 26 5.76 6.29 -14.93
C PRO A 26 5.47 4.79 -14.79
N ASP A 27 6.06 3.95 -15.65
CA ASP A 27 5.95 2.49 -15.62
C ASP A 27 6.57 1.86 -14.35
N LEU A 28 7.66 2.44 -13.84
CA LEU A 28 8.28 2.00 -12.60
C LEU A 28 7.38 2.31 -11.39
N ILE A 29 6.74 3.48 -11.40
CA ILE A 29 5.84 3.92 -10.32
C ILE A 29 4.60 3.03 -10.27
N SER A 30 3.97 2.74 -11.42
CA SER A 30 2.82 1.83 -11.47
C SER A 30 3.18 0.41 -11.03
N THR A 31 4.29 -0.12 -11.52
CA THR A 31 4.76 -1.47 -11.14
C THR A 31 5.08 -1.55 -9.65
N TRP A 32 5.66 -0.50 -9.07
CA TRP A 32 5.93 -0.43 -7.64
C TRP A 32 4.66 -0.39 -6.79
N ILE A 33 3.66 0.39 -7.21
CA ILE A 33 2.36 0.46 -6.55
C ILE A 33 1.70 -0.93 -6.57
N ASP A 34 1.66 -1.59 -7.72
CA ASP A 34 1.07 -2.92 -7.87
C ASP A 34 1.78 -3.97 -7.02
N TYR A 35 3.11 -3.94 -7.00
CA TYR A 35 3.91 -4.83 -6.16
C TYR A 35 3.57 -4.64 -4.68
N LYS A 36 3.52 -3.40 -4.21
CA LYS A 36 3.23 -3.08 -2.80
C LYS A 36 1.80 -3.43 -2.40
N ARG A 37 0.81 -3.24 -3.28
CA ARG A 37 -0.57 -3.68 -3.04
C ARG A 37 -0.65 -5.20 -2.91
N SER A 38 -0.13 -5.92 -3.91
CA SER A 38 -0.25 -7.39 -4.00
C SER A 38 0.58 -8.15 -2.97
N HIS A 39 1.80 -7.68 -2.64
CA HIS A 39 2.73 -8.42 -1.79
C HIS A 39 2.75 -7.97 -0.32
N GLU A 40 2.29 -6.75 -0.02
CA GLU A 40 2.34 -6.22 1.36
C GLU A 40 0.94 -5.92 1.89
N VAL A 41 0.10 -5.20 1.15
CA VAL A 41 -1.23 -4.79 1.64
C VAL A 41 -2.20 -5.97 1.72
N ASP A 42 -2.35 -6.73 0.65
CA ASP A 42 -3.34 -7.83 0.60
C ASP A 42 -3.03 -8.97 1.59
N PRO A 43 -1.76 -9.43 1.74
CA PRO A 43 -1.43 -10.49 2.69
C PRO A 43 -1.59 -10.06 4.15
N ILE A 44 -1.42 -8.77 4.46
CA ILE A 44 -1.66 -8.26 5.82
C ILE A 44 -3.17 -8.21 6.11
N ARG A 45 -4.00 -7.81 5.13
CA ARG A 45 -5.46 -7.77 5.28
C ARG A 45 -6.10 -9.16 5.42
N LEU A 46 -5.48 -10.18 4.81
CA LEU A 46 -5.97 -11.56 4.86
C LEU A 46 -5.54 -12.33 6.11
N ARG A 47 -4.54 -11.84 6.85
CA ARG A 47 -4.04 -12.51 8.05
C ARG A 47 -4.67 -11.89 9.30
N PRO A 48 -5.44 -12.67 10.09
CA PRO A 48 -5.97 -12.18 11.34
C PRO A 48 -4.81 -11.78 12.28
N HIS A 49 -4.94 -10.61 12.89
CA HIS A 49 -3.94 -10.12 13.82
C HIS A 49 -4.13 -10.79 15.19
N PRO A 50 -3.08 -11.21 15.92
CA PRO A 50 -3.23 -11.90 17.20
C PRO A 50 -4.12 -11.18 18.24
N HIS A 51 -4.14 -9.85 18.20
CA HIS A 51 -5.02 -9.04 19.06
C HIS A 51 -6.51 -9.18 18.70
N GLU A 52 -6.85 -9.53 17.46
CA GLU A 52 -8.23 -9.83 17.07
C GLU A 52 -8.74 -11.10 17.78
N PHE A 53 -7.86 -12.08 18.06
CA PHE A 53 -8.24 -13.25 18.86
C PHE A 53 -8.62 -12.86 20.29
N GLU A 54 -7.85 -11.98 20.94
CA GLU A 54 -8.17 -11.49 22.29
C GLU A 54 -9.52 -10.77 22.35
N LEU A 55 -9.87 -10.02 21.30
CA LEU A 55 -11.13 -9.26 21.24
C LEU A 55 -12.36 -10.13 20.96
N TYR A 56 -12.21 -11.25 20.25
CA TYR A 56 -13.34 -12.03 19.74
C TYR A 56 -13.46 -13.46 20.31
N TYR A 57 -12.45 -13.97 21.03
CA TYR A 57 -12.46 -15.36 21.50
C TYR A 57 -13.19 -15.57 22.85
N ASP A 58 -13.24 -14.57 23.73
CA ASP A 58 -13.85 -14.68 25.08
C ASP A 58 -15.27 -14.09 25.19
N CYS A 59 -15.99 -13.97 24.07
CA CYS A 59 -17.40 -13.52 24.02
C CYS A 59 -18.41 -14.64 24.28
#